data_AF-A0A2V5P4E4-F1
#
_entry.id   AF-A0A2V5P4E4-F1
#
_cell.length_a   1.000
_cell.length_b   1.000
_cell.length_c   1.000
_cell.angle_alpha   90.00
_cell.angle_beta   90.00
_cell.angle_gamma   90.00
#
_symmetry.space_group_name_H-M   'P 1'
#
loop_
_entity.id
_entity.type
_entity.pdbx_description
1 polymer ?
#
loop_
_entity_poly.entity_id
_entity_poly.type
_entity_poly.pdbx_seq_one_letter_code
_entity_poly.pdbx_strand_id
1 'polypeptide(L)'
;MKLSRPTNATVTVDFYTTDLTAEAGMDYLATNGTLVFGPNQTSQTLAVTVLGDLLDESDETFQLTLTNATVLSIAVNHALGTIIDDEPLTMSISDASGLEGGGSAHPVVFVVSLLKAVDYEVTVDFATANGTTVGSAAISGVDFV
;
A
#
# COMPACT_ATOMS: atom_id res chain seq x y z
N MET A 1 -19.06 12.62 -10.29
CA MET A 1 -19.42 12.38 -11.71
C MET A 1 -20.28 13.53 -12.22
N LYS A 2 -20.19 13.89 -13.51
CA LYS A 2 -20.82 15.11 -14.03
C LYS A 2 -21.50 14.90 -15.39
N LEU A 3 -22.72 15.42 -15.57
CA LEU A 3 -23.36 15.59 -16.88
C LEU A 3 -22.83 16.86 -17.57
N SER A 4 -22.61 16.81 -18.88
CA SER A 4 -22.09 17.94 -19.64
C SER A 4 -23.07 19.12 -19.74
N ARG A 5 -24.39 18.87 -19.63
CA ARG A 5 -25.47 19.86 -19.63
C ARG A 5 -26.64 19.38 -18.77
N PRO A 6 -27.39 20.28 -18.12
CA PRO A 6 -28.62 19.90 -17.43
C PRO A 6 -29.67 19.37 -18.42
N THR A 7 -30.42 18.36 -18.00
CA THR A 7 -31.54 17.78 -18.74
C THR A 7 -32.84 18.03 -17.99
N ASN A 8 -33.95 18.15 -18.72
CA ASN A 8 -35.28 18.29 -18.14
C ASN A 8 -35.90 16.91 -17.81
N ALA A 9 -35.16 15.84 -18.09
CA ALA A 9 -35.53 14.46 -17.84
C ALA A 9 -34.51 13.80 -16.91
N THR A 10 -34.96 12.78 -16.19
CA THR A 10 -34.09 11.93 -15.37
C THR A 10 -33.10 11.18 -16.26
N VAL A 11 -31.83 11.16 -15.85
CA VAL A 11 -30.78 10.35 -16.47
C VAL A 11 -30.33 9.30 -15.47
N THR A 12 -30.21 8.06 -15.92
CA THR A 12 -29.60 6.99 -15.13
C THR A 12 -28.31 6.50 -15.78
N VAL A 13 -27.36 6.09 -14.95
CA VAL A 13 -26.10 5.47 -15.37
C VAL A 13 -25.73 4.41 -14.36
N ASP A 14 -25.39 3.22 -14.83
CA ASP A 14 -24.91 2.15 -13.96
C ASP A 14 -23.42 2.34 -13.68
N PHE A 15 -22.97 1.82 -12.54
CA PHE A 15 -21.57 1.82 -12.17
C PHE A 15 -21.17 0.52 -11.50
N TYR A 16 -19.88 0.21 -11.56
CA TYR A 16 -19.25 -0.87 -10.80
C TYR A 16 -17.76 -0.59 -10.59
N THR A 17 -17.19 -1.15 -9.54
CA THR A 17 -15.75 -1.16 -9.29
C THR A 17 -15.07 -2.39 -9.89
N THR A 18 -13.78 -2.28 -10.21
CA THR A 18 -12.93 -3.38 -10.68
C THR A 18 -11.55 -3.24 -10.06
N ASP A 19 -10.99 -4.36 -9.65
CA ASP A 19 -9.66 -4.45 -9.05
C ASP A 19 -8.58 -4.02 -10.04
N LEU A 20 -7.52 -3.39 -9.53
CA LEU A 20 -6.27 -3.20 -10.27
C LEU A 20 -5.11 -3.73 -9.42
N THR A 21 -4.51 -2.89 -8.59
CA THR A 21 -3.57 -3.36 -7.55
C THR A 21 -4.30 -3.62 -6.25
N ALA A 22 -5.27 -2.76 -5.89
CA ALA A 22 -6.19 -3.01 -4.79
C ALA A 22 -7.22 -4.10 -5.18
N GLU A 23 -7.42 -5.07 -4.30
CA GLU A 23 -8.32 -6.20 -4.38
C GLU A 23 -9.60 -5.99 -3.54
N ALA A 24 -10.76 -6.25 -4.15
CA ALA A 24 -12.03 -6.18 -3.45
C ALA A 24 -12.15 -7.23 -2.34
N GLY A 25 -12.51 -6.78 -1.13
CA GLY A 25 -12.64 -7.61 0.06
C GLY A 25 -11.38 -7.65 0.92
N MET A 26 -10.24 -7.23 0.38
CA MET A 26 -9.01 -6.98 1.11
C MET A 26 -8.86 -5.48 1.40
N ASP A 27 -8.81 -4.67 0.34
CA ASP A 27 -8.41 -3.25 0.44
C ASP A 27 -9.62 -2.31 0.30
N TYR A 28 -10.68 -2.78 -0.37
CA TYR A 28 -11.92 -2.01 -0.49
C TYR A 28 -13.16 -2.90 -0.65
N LEU A 29 -14.35 -2.33 -0.39
CA LEU A 29 -15.62 -3.01 -0.65
C LEU A 29 -16.07 -2.78 -2.10
N ALA A 30 -16.18 -3.87 -2.86
CA ALA A 30 -16.75 -3.83 -4.20
C ALA A 30 -18.12 -3.14 -4.21
N THR A 31 -18.26 -2.11 -5.05
CA THR A 31 -19.42 -1.23 -5.05
C THR A 31 -19.98 -1.14 -6.47
N ASN A 32 -21.28 -1.44 -6.63
CA ASN A 32 -21.99 -1.36 -7.91
C ASN A 32 -23.42 -0.85 -7.69
N GLY A 33 -24.05 -0.36 -8.76
CA GLY A 33 -25.43 0.12 -8.71
C GLY A 33 -25.78 1.08 -9.83
N THR A 34 -26.82 1.86 -9.62
CA THR A 34 -27.32 2.85 -10.58
C THR A 34 -27.36 4.24 -9.94
N LEU A 35 -26.75 5.21 -10.60
CA LEU A 35 -26.87 6.62 -10.25
C LEU A 35 -28.03 7.24 -11.00
N VAL A 36 -28.77 8.09 -10.29
CA VAL A 36 -29.92 8.82 -10.82
C VAL A 36 -29.60 10.32 -10.76
N PHE A 37 -29.62 10.98 -11.92
CA PHE A 37 -29.58 12.42 -12.03
C PHE A 37 -31.01 12.90 -12.27
N GLY A 38 -31.59 13.57 -11.30
CA GLY A 38 -32.88 14.25 -11.46
C GLY A 38 -32.79 15.45 -12.41
N PRO A 39 -33.93 16.02 -12.80
CA PRO A 39 -33.98 17.18 -13.67
C PRO A 39 -33.08 18.31 -13.16
N ASN A 40 -32.31 18.91 -14.06
CA ASN A 40 -31.33 19.98 -13.80
C ASN A 40 -30.16 19.62 -12.88
N GLN A 41 -30.04 18.37 -12.40
CA GLN A 41 -28.85 17.91 -11.72
C GLN A 41 -27.77 17.59 -12.73
N THR A 42 -26.56 18.10 -12.49
CA THR A 42 -25.40 17.81 -13.34
C THR A 42 -24.30 17.10 -12.58
N SER A 43 -24.46 16.81 -11.30
CA SER A 43 -23.44 16.16 -10.48
C SER A 43 -24.05 15.17 -9.50
N GLN A 44 -23.39 14.04 -9.33
CA GLN A 44 -23.63 13.06 -8.28
C GLN A 44 -22.30 12.61 -7.67
N THR A 45 -22.36 12.28 -6.39
CA THR A 45 -21.24 11.69 -5.62
C THR A 45 -21.50 10.21 -5.40
N LEU A 46 -20.41 9.46 -5.31
CA LEU A 46 -20.39 8.04 -5.00
C LEU A 46 -19.23 7.82 -4.03
N ALA A 47 -19.48 7.04 -2.98
CA ALA A 47 -18.46 6.64 -2.02
C ALA A 47 -18.17 5.14 -2.20
N VAL A 48 -16.88 4.80 -2.16
CA VAL A 48 -16.39 3.42 -2.06
C VAL A 48 -15.71 3.32 -0.69
N THR A 49 -16.02 2.29 0.07
CA THR A 49 -15.43 2.07 1.40
C THR A 49 -14.07 1.39 1.25
N VAL A 50 -13.04 2.01 1.81
CA VAL A 50 -11.69 1.43 1.98
C VAL A 50 -11.67 0.57 3.25
N LEU A 51 -10.94 -0.53 3.19
CA LEU A 51 -10.68 -1.45 4.30
C LEU A 51 -9.21 -1.25 4.69
N GLY A 52 -8.94 -0.63 5.83
CA GLY A 52 -7.57 -0.44 6.31
C GLY A 52 -7.13 -1.58 7.23
N ASP A 53 -5.82 -1.82 7.29
CA ASP A 53 -5.21 -2.75 8.23
C ASP A 53 -3.96 -2.18 8.94
N LEU A 54 -2.95 -3.00 9.25
CA LEU A 54 -1.72 -2.59 9.94
C LEU A 54 -0.43 -3.00 9.19
N LEU A 55 -0.56 -3.60 8.01
CA LEU A 55 0.55 -3.91 7.11
C LEU A 55 1.02 -2.61 6.45
N ASP A 56 2.32 -2.48 6.26
CA ASP A 56 2.84 -1.42 5.38
C ASP A 56 2.80 -1.96 3.95
N GLU A 57 2.04 -1.26 3.10
CA GLU A 57 1.72 -1.62 1.73
C GLU A 57 2.18 -0.49 0.79
N SER A 58 2.21 -0.78 -0.52
CA SER A 58 2.37 0.29 -1.52
C SER A 58 1.03 0.98 -1.77
N ASP A 59 1.03 2.25 -2.18
CA ASP A 59 -0.19 2.91 -2.67
C ASP A 59 -0.86 2.07 -3.76
N GLU A 60 -2.15 1.80 -3.58
CA GLU A 60 -2.90 0.90 -4.43
C GLU A 60 -4.00 1.62 -5.20
N THR A 61 -4.48 1.00 -6.28
CA THR A 61 -5.54 1.56 -7.13
C THR A 61 -6.62 0.54 -7.46
N PHE A 62 -7.83 1.05 -7.64
CA PHE A 62 -8.97 0.35 -8.23
C PHE A 62 -9.66 1.26 -9.25
N GLN A 63 -10.48 0.70 -10.13
CA GLN A 63 -11.21 1.46 -11.15
C GLN A 63 -12.70 1.51 -10.86
N LEU A 64 -13.32 2.68 -10.99
CA LEU A 64 -14.77 2.84 -11.05
C LEU A 64 -15.20 3.05 -12.50
N THR A 65 -16.08 2.20 -13.02
CA THR A 65 -16.55 2.22 -14.41
C THR A 65 -18.03 2.60 -14.47
N LEU A 66 -18.40 3.43 -15.46
CA LEU A 66 -19.77 3.82 -15.81
C LEU A 66 -20.24 3.09 -17.06
N THR A 67 -21.49 2.63 -17.04
CA THR A 67 -22.10 1.90 -18.15
C THR A 67 -23.61 2.19 -18.25
N ASN A 68 -24.26 1.70 -19.32
CA ASN A 68 -25.72 1.71 -19.51
C ASN A 68 -26.40 3.08 -19.29
N ALA A 69 -25.79 4.17 -19.75
CA ALA A 69 -26.41 5.49 -19.67
C ALA A 69 -27.67 5.56 -20.55
N THR A 70 -28.81 5.96 -19.98
CA THR A 70 -30.12 5.81 -20.64
C THR A 70 -30.40 6.79 -21.78
N VAL A 71 -29.75 7.96 -21.81
CA VAL A 71 -30.09 9.04 -22.77
C VAL A 71 -28.89 9.85 -23.24
N LEU A 72 -27.66 9.44 -22.92
CA LEU A 72 -26.44 10.19 -23.22
C LEU A 72 -25.26 9.26 -23.55
N SER A 73 -24.37 9.72 -24.42
CA SER A 73 -23.05 9.11 -24.59
C SER A 73 -22.15 9.46 -23.41
N ILE A 74 -21.46 8.48 -22.87
CA ILE A 74 -20.48 8.68 -21.81
C ILE A 74 -19.16 9.13 -22.43
N ALA A 75 -18.73 10.36 -22.17
CA ALA A 75 -17.48 10.90 -22.72
C ALA A 75 -16.23 10.30 -22.06
N VAL A 76 -16.28 10.11 -20.75
CA VAL A 76 -15.26 9.41 -19.95
C VAL A 76 -16.01 8.45 -19.04
N ASN A 77 -15.76 7.15 -19.22
CA ASN A 77 -16.53 6.10 -18.57
C ASN A 77 -15.82 5.43 -17.41
N HIS A 78 -14.64 5.90 -17.01
CA HIS A 78 -13.94 5.34 -15.87
C HIS A 78 -13.11 6.39 -15.15
N ALA A 79 -12.80 6.11 -13.88
CA ALA A 79 -11.87 6.87 -13.07
C ALA A 79 -11.10 5.93 -12.13
N LEU A 80 -9.87 6.31 -11.77
CA LEU A 80 -9.07 5.61 -10.77
C LEU A 80 -9.44 6.11 -9.37
N GLY A 81 -9.63 5.19 -8.44
CA GLY A 81 -9.52 5.41 -7.00
C GLY A 81 -8.14 4.97 -6.54
N THR A 82 -7.52 5.76 -5.67
CA THR A 82 -6.22 5.44 -5.06
C THR A 82 -6.42 5.30 -3.56
N ILE A 83 -5.93 4.21 -3.00
CA ILE A 83 -5.80 3.96 -1.57
C ILE A 83 -4.36 4.34 -1.22
N ILE A 84 -4.21 5.26 -0.26
CA ILE A 84 -2.91 5.74 0.18
C ILE A 84 -2.60 5.02 1.49
N ASP A 85 -1.47 4.33 1.54
CA ASP A 85 -0.99 3.65 2.74
C ASP A 85 -0.63 4.68 3.83
N ASP A 86 -0.99 4.41 5.09
CA ASP A 86 -0.67 5.27 6.23
C ASP A 86 0.15 4.56 7.32
N GLU A 87 0.78 3.44 6.98
CA GLU A 87 1.50 2.57 7.87
C GLU A 87 3.01 2.70 7.67
N PRO A 88 3.77 3.46 8.47
CA PRO A 88 5.21 3.62 8.20
C PRO A 88 6.03 2.33 8.42
N LEU A 89 6.80 1.90 7.42
CA LEU A 89 7.84 0.88 7.59
C LEU A 89 9.01 1.35 8.45
N THR A 90 9.32 0.59 9.50
CA THR A 90 10.52 0.81 10.33
C THR A 90 11.24 -0.50 10.60
N MET A 91 12.57 -0.43 10.63
CA MET A 91 13.47 -1.56 10.93
C MET A 91 14.29 -1.26 12.18
N SER A 92 14.61 -2.31 12.94
CA SER A 92 15.51 -2.24 14.09
C SER A 92 16.54 -3.37 14.05
N ILE A 93 17.66 -3.14 14.70
CA ILE A 93 18.68 -4.16 14.98
C ILE A 93 18.97 -4.16 16.47
N SER A 94 19.07 -5.34 17.07
CA SER A 94 19.40 -5.49 18.48
C SER A 94 20.89 -5.73 18.68
N ASP A 95 21.45 -5.16 19.75
CA ASP A 95 22.80 -5.48 20.20
C ASP A 95 22.95 -6.98 20.42
N ALA A 96 24.09 -7.52 20.01
CA ALA A 96 24.42 -8.92 20.15
C ALA A 96 25.77 -9.09 20.84
N SER A 97 25.93 -10.19 21.56
CA SER A 97 27.19 -10.59 22.18
C SER A 97 27.45 -12.06 21.92
N GLY A 98 28.71 -12.45 21.91
CA GLY A 98 29.14 -13.84 21.74
C GLY A 98 30.44 -14.09 22.47
N LEU A 99 30.75 -15.38 22.67
CA LEU A 99 32.00 -15.81 23.26
C LEU A 99 33.03 -16.01 22.16
N GLU A 100 34.23 -15.45 22.33
CA GLU A 100 35.36 -15.62 21.41
C GLU A 100 35.74 -17.11 21.22
N GLY A 101 35.72 -17.87 22.31
CA GLY A 101 36.12 -19.29 22.32
C GLY A 101 37.63 -19.49 22.12
N GLY A 102 38.08 -20.75 22.19
CA GLY A 102 39.52 -21.11 22.21
C GLY A 102 39.96 -22.12 21.16
N GLY A 103 39.32 -22.14 19.97
CA GLY A 103 39.71 -23.05 18.89
C GLY A 103 38.68 -23.32 17.79
N SER A 104 37.50 -22.72 17.85
CA SER A 104 36.50 -22.76 16.77
C SER A 104 35.78 -21.42 16.70
N ALA A 105 35.35 -21.01 15.50
CA ALA A 105 34.61 -19.77 15.33
C ALA A 105 33.20 -19.90 15.92
N HIS A 106 32.76 -18.90 16.69
CA HIS A 106 31.41 -18.81 17.25
C HIS A 106 30.72 -17.58 16.64
N PRO A 107 29.49 -17.72 16.11
CA PRO A 107 28.79 -16.59 15.54
C PRO A 107 28.26 -15.65 16.64
N VAL A 108 28.37 -14.34 16.40
CA VAL A 108 27.56 -13.32 17.06
C VAL A 108 26.33 -13.10 16.18
N VAL A 109 25.13 -13.37 16.71
CA VAL A 109 23.89 -13.32 15.93
C VAL A 109 23.17 -12.02 16.24
N PHE A 110 23.17 -11.10 15.26
CA PHE A 110 22.32 -9.92 15.30
C PHE A 110 20.92 -10.27 14.83
N VAL A 111 19.91 -9.78 15.55
CA VAL A 111 18.52 -9.90 15.15
C VAL A 111 18.11 -8.58 14.51
N VAL A 112 17.80 -8.64 13.21
CA VAL A 112 17.22 -7.54 12.45
C VAL A 112 15.72 -7.81 12.31
N SER A 113 14.91 -6.82 12.68
CA SER A 113 13.44 -6.95 12.72
C SER A 113 12.78 -5.79 12.01
N LEU A 114 11.78 -6.09 11.17
CA LEU A 114 10.76 -5.12 10.79
C LEU A 114 9.76 -4.96 11.95
N LEU A 115 9.36 -3.73 12.25
CA LEU A 115 8.41 -3.47 13.34
C LEU A 115 6.96 -3.79 12.95
N LYS A 116 6.68 -3.85 11.65
CA LYS A 116 5.42 -4.26 11.05
C LYS A 116 5.68 -5.26 9.93
N ALA A 117 4.69 -6.09 9.63
CA ALA A 117 4.74 -6.93 8.44
C ALA A 117 4.47 -6.07 7.19
N VAL A 118 5.00 -6.54 6.07
CA VAL A 118 4.88 -5.95 4.73
C VAL A 118 4.45 -7.05 3.78
N ASP A 119 3.80 -6.69 2.68
CA ASP A 119 3.39 -7.61 1.62
C ASP A 119 4.38 -7.65 0.43
N TYR A 120 5.42 -6.81 0.47
CA TYR A 120 6.48 -6.71 -0.54
C TYR A 120 7.88 -7.09 -0.02
N GLU A 121 8.83 -7.32 -0.93
CA GLU A 121 10.21 -7.68 -0.57
C GLU A 121 11.00 -6.46 -0.05
N VAL A 122 11.60 -6.59 1.14
CA VAL A 122 12.49 -5.57 1.72
C VAL A 122 13.93 -6.07 1.70
N THR A 123 14.79 -5.36 0.97
CA THR A 123 16.23 -5.63 0.93
C THR A 123 17.01 -4.54 1.68
N VAL A 124 18.01 -4.94 2.46
CA VAL A 124 18.93 -4.02 3.13
C VAL A 124 20.37 -4.44 2.89
N ASP A 125 21.20 -3.49 2.48
CA ASP A 125 22.65 -3.70 2.40
C ASP A 125 23.26 -3.63 3.81
N PHE A 126 24.22 -4.51 4.08
CA PHE A 126 24.97 -4.47 5.34
C PHE A 126 26.47 -4.46 5.07
N ALA A 127 27.20 -3.83 6.00
CA ALA A 127 28.66 -3.86 6.03
C ALA A 127 29.11 -3.91 7.49
N THR A 128 30.23 -4.60 7.72
CA THR A 128 30.89 -4.62 9.02
C THR A 128 31.97 -3.55 9.08
N ALA A 129 32.19 -2.95 10.25
CA ALA A 129 33.27 -2.01 10.47
C ALA A 129 33.95 -2.28 11.82
N ASN A 130 35.22 -1.90 11.94
CA ASN A 130 35.94 -2.01 13.20
C ASN A 130 35.28 -1.15 14.27
N GLY A 131 35.08 -1.70 15.47
CA GLY A 131 34.53 -0.96 16.60
C GLY A 131 35.48 0.14 17.08
N THR A 132 34.95 1.31 17.46
CA THR A 132 35.78 2.47 17.86
C THR A 132 35.61 2.92 19.30
N THR A 133 34.83 2.22 20.14
CA THR A 133 34.64 2.65 21.54
C THR A 133 34.64 1.51 22.57
N VAL A 134 35.48 1.74 23.61
CA VAL A 134 35.75 1.00 24.85
C VAL A 134 36.37 -0.41 24.71
N GLY A 135 37.70 -0.48 24.93
CA GLY A 135 38.51 -1.70 24.84
C GLY A 135 39.37 -1.75 23.58
N SER A 136 40.10 -2.85 23.38
CA SER A 136 40.74 -3.12 22.08
C SER A 136 39.65 -3.30 21.03
N ALA A 137 39.74 -2.54 19.94
CA ALA A 137 38.80 -2.64 18.83
C ALA A 137 38.79 -4.05 18.25
N ALA A 138 37.60 -4.59 17.95
CA ALA A 138 37.49 -5.74 17.06
C ALA A 138 37.93 -5.31 15.64
N ILE A 139 38.80 -6.09 15.01
CA ILE A 139 39.41 -5.83 13.71
C ILE A 139 38.88 -6.82 12.67
N SER A 140 38.35 -6.31 11.56
CA SER A 140 37.94 -7.11 10.41
C SER A 140 39.11 -7.93 9.84
N GLY A 141 38.86 -9.21 9.53
CA GLY A 141 39.85 -10.18 9.11
C GLY A 141 40.67 -10.80 10.25
N VAL A 142 40.46 -10.35 11.49
CA VAL A 142 41.07 -10.94 12.70
C VAL A 142 39.98 -11.46 13.62
N ASP A 143 39.06 -10.59 14.04
CA ASP A 143 38.03 -10.88 15.04
C ASP A 143 36.66 -11.19 14.41
N PHE A 144 36.41 -10.71 13.19
CA PHE A 144 35.21 -11.00 12.41
C PHE A 144 35.51 -10.89 10.90
N VAL A 145 34.65 -11.50 10.09
CA VAL A 145 34.71 -11.45 8.61
C VAL A 145 33.64 -10.54 8.03
#